data_AF-A0A661LDY4-F1
#
_entry.id   AF-A0A661LDY4-F1
#
_cell.length_a   1.000
_cell.length_b   1.000
_cell.length_c   1.000
_cell.angle_alpha   90.00
_cell.angle_beta   90.00
_cell.angle_gamma   90.00
#
_symmetry.space_group_name_H-M   'P 1'
#
loop_
_entity.id
_entity.type
_entity.pdbx_description
1 polymer ?
#
loop_
_entity_poly.entity_id
_entity_poly.type
_entity_poly.pdbx_seq_one_letter_code
_entity_poly.pdbx_strand_id
1 'polypeptide(L)'
;MKRRSLNQMRRNTGFTILELLVVVAILGILAATAMPLYNTWQQRAYGSEAALTLKRILDGEIMYFLENENYFPEVGNPVYIYHDGRDPSTADIQRTKDALNISIPVGHFLDFTITTLPGQPPSCMVEISHYRNLDLFKNGAKKIFGYLDDTGKIVIGYLPP
;
A
#
# COMPACT_ATOMS: atom_id res chain seq x y z
N MET A 1 42.95 59.55 -33.16
CA MET A 1 42.48 58.15 -33.02
C MET A 1 41.51 58.09 -31.83
N LYS A 2 40.19 57.97 -32.06
CA LYS A 2 39.14 58.10 -31.01
C LYS A 2 38.46 56.74 -30.81
N ARG A 3 38.77 56.01 -29.74
CA ARG A 3 38.11 54.74 -29.39
C ARG A 3 36.70 55.04 -28.86
N ARG A 4 35.65 54.68 -29.61
CA ARG A 4 34.27 54.64 -29.10
C ARG A 4 34.13 53.41 -28.20
N SER A 5 33.99 53.63 -26.89
CA SER A 5 33.49 52.60 -25.97
C SER A 5 32.01 52.39 -26.26
N LEU A 6 31.65 51.20 -26.75
CA LEU A 6 30.26 50.77 -26.87
C LEU A 6 29.81 50.26 -25.48
N ASN A 7 29.22 51.14 -24.68
CA ASN A 7 28.48 50.73 -23.49
C ASN A 7 27.29 49.89 -23.94
N GLN A 8 27.41 48.57 -23.82
CA GLN A 8 26.33 47.63 -24.07
C GLN A 8 25.27 47.82 -22.98
N MET A 9 24.19 48.54 -23.31
CA MET A 9 23.00 48.63 -22.46
C MET A 9 22.44 47.22 -22.25
N ARG A 10 22.69 46.63 -21.09
CA ARG A 10 22.03 45.40 -20.65
C ARG A 10 20.54 45.72 -20.53
N ARG A 11 19.71 45.13 -21.39
CA ARG A 11 18.25 45.16 -21.21
C ARG A 11 17.94 44.37 -19.95
N ASN A 12 17.48 45.04 -18.90
CA ASN A 12 16.92 44.39 -17.72
C ASN A 12 15.59 43.75 -18.13
N THR A 13 15.61 42.48 -18.50
CA THR A 13 14.41 41.65 -18.66
C THR A 13 13.98 41.15 -17.29
N GLY A 14 13.06 41.88 -16.65
CA GLY A 14 12.39 41.46 -15.43
C GLY A 14 11.04 40.81 -15.74
N PHE A 15 10.62 39.85 -14.91
CA PHE A 15 9.27 39.28 -14.94
C PHE A 15 8.25 40.33 -14.49
N THR A 16 7.11 40.43 -15.16
CA THR A 16 6.02 41.29 -14.71
C THR A 16 5.24 40.63 -13.58
N ILE A 17 4.67 41.44 -12.67
CA ILE A 17 3.78 40.95 -11.61
C ILE A 17 2.55 40.26 -12.22
N LEU A 18 2.08 40.73 -13.38
CA LEU A 18 0.94 40.14 -14.07
C LEU A 18 1.23 38.73 -14.58
N GLU A 19 2.42 38.49 -15.15
CA GLU A 19 2.83 37.14 -15.55
C GLU A 19 2.88 36.20 -14.34
N LEU A 20 3.42 36.66 -13.20
CA LEU A 20 3.43 35.86 -11.98
C LEU A 20 2.01 35.61 -11.45
N LEU A 21 1.11 36.60 -11.51
CA LEU A 21 -0.27 36.50 -11.03
C LEU A 21 -1.05 35.44 -11.82
N VAL A 22 -0.95 35.46 -13.14
CA VAL A 22 -1.63 34.47 -13.99
C VAL A 22 -1.08 33.06 -13.74
N VAL A 23 0.24 32.91 -13.55
CA VAL A 23 0.86 31.62 -13.23
C VAL A 23 0.33 31.07 -11.90
N VAL A 24 0.28 31.87 -10.84
CA VAL A 24 -0.23 31.44 -9.54
C VAL A 24 -1.73 31.12 -9.61
N ALA A 25 -2.50 31.88 -10.38
CA ALA A 25 -3.92 31.61 -10.60
C ALA A 25 -4.15 30.25 -11.28
N ILE A 26 -3.38 29.93 -12.33
CA ILE A 26 -3.45 28.64 -13.02
C ILE A 26 -3.00 27.50 -12.09
N LEU A 27 -1.88 27.67 -11.35
CA LEU A 27 -1.41 26.68 -10.39
C LEU A 27 -2.44 26.42 -9.27
N GLY A 28 -3.18 27.44 -8.83
CA GLY A 28 -4.27 27.28 -7.86
C GLY A 28 -5.40 26.38 -8.38
N ILE A 29 -5.82 26.57 -9.64
CA ILE A 29 -6.86 25.73 -10.28
C ILE A 29 -6.36 24.28 -10.44
N LEU A 30 -5.11 24.11 -10.87
CA LEU A 30 -4.50 22.79 -11.00
C LEU A 30 -4.40 22.08 -9.65
N ALA A 31 -3.94 22.76 -8.60
CA ALA A 31 -3.84 22.18 -7.26
C ALA A 31 -5.20 21.77 -6.70
N ALA A 32 -6.23 22.61 -6.88
CA ALA A 32 -7.59 22.34 -6.40
C ALA A 32 -8.21 21.09 -7.04
N THR A 33 -7.94 20.84 -8.33
CA THR A 33 -8.44 19.66 -9.05
C THR A 33 -7.55 18.43 -8.87
N ALA A 34 -6.24 18.62 -8.71
CA ALA A 34 -5.27 17.53 -8.56
C ALA A 34 -5.40 16.80 -7.21
N MET A 35 -5.68 17.51 -6.11
CA MET A 35 -5.74 16.91 -4.78
C MET A 35 -6.78 15.77 -4.63
N PRO A 36 -8.08 15.95 -4.98
CA PRO A 36 -9.06 14.86 -4.89
C PRO A 36 -8.77 13.70 -5.86
N LEU A 37 -8.22 14.02 -7.03
CA LEU A 37 -7.82 13.02 -8.03
C LEU A 37 -6.67 12.15 -7.50
N TYR A 38 -5.67 12.77 -6.89
CA TYR A 38 -4.53 12.10 -6.27
C TYR A 38 -4.97 11.12 -5.17
N ASN A 39 -5.88 11.54 -4.29
CA ASN A 39 -6.40 10.66 -3.24
C ASN A 39 -7.09 9.41 -3.82
N THR A 40 -7.88 9.59 -4.89
CA THR A 40 -8.55 8.48 -5.58
C THR A 40 -7.55 7.53 -6.25
N TRP A 41 -6.46 8.06 -6.81
CA TRP A 41 -5.40 7.24 -7.42
C TRP A 41 -4.62 6.45 -6.38
N GLN A 42 -4.25 7.08 -5.27
CA GLN A 42 -3.59 6.39 -4.14
C GLN A 42 -4.46 5.26 -3.60
N GLN A 43 -5.74 5.52 -3.34
CA GLN A 43 -6.70 4.51 -2.89
C GLN A 43 -6.72 3.31 -3.85
N ARG A 44 -6.85 3.55 -5.15
CA ARG A 44 -6.87 2.45 -6.14
C ARG A 44 -5.57 1.68 -6.20
N ALA A 45 -4.43 2.36 -6.07
CA ALA A 45 -3.11 1.72 -6.07
C ALA A 45 -2.98 0.78 -4.87
N TYR A 46 -3.21 1.27 -3.65
CA TYR A 46 -3.11 0.47 -2.44
C TYR A 46 -4.17 -0.63 -2.36
N GLY A 47 -5.41 -0.35 -2.78
CA GLY A 47 -6.47 -1.36 -2.82
C GLY A 47 -6.16 -2.50 -3.80
N SER A 48 -5.61 -2.18 -4.97
CA SER A 48 -5.16 -3.19 -5.94
C SER A 48 -4.00 -4.02 -5.41
N GLU A 49 -3.03 -3.37 -4.77
CA GLU A 49 -1.88 -4.05 -4.17
C GLU A 49 -2.29 -4.97 -3.02
N ALA A 50 -3.18 -4.51 -2.13
CA ALA A 50 -3.73 -5.29 -1.04
C ALA A 50 -4.47 -6.52 -1.57
N ALA A 51 -5.33 -6.37 -2.59
CA ALA A 51 -6.05 -7.52 -3.16
C ALA A 51 -5.13 -8.54 -3.83
N LEU A 52 -4.10 -8.09 -4.57
CA LEU A 52 -3.11 -8.97 -5.19
C LEU A 52 -2.27 -9.71 -4.14
N THR A 53 -1.80 -9.00 -3.12
CA THR A 53 -0.96 -9.59 -2.07
C THR A 53 -1.77 -10.53 -1.19
N LEU A 54 -3.03 -10.19 -0.87
CA LEU A 54 -3.94 -11.08 -0.16
C LEU A 54 -4.05 -12.42 -0.88
N LYS A 55 -4.35 -12.39 -2.20
CA LYS A 55 -4.47 -13.61 -2.99
C LYS A 55 -3.18 -14.44 -2.94
N ARG A 56 -2.01 -13.80 -3.05
CA ARG A 56 -0.71 -14.49 -2.98
C ARG A 56 -0.48 -15.17 -1.63
N ILE A 57 -0.86 -14.51 -0.52
CA ILE A 57 -0.78 -15.10 0.81
C ILE A 57 -1.72 -16.31 0.89
N LEU A 58 -2.98 -16.17 0.48
CA LEU A 58 -3.96 -17.25 0.52
C LEU A 58 -3.54 -18.46 -0.34
N ASP A 59 -3.02 -18.23 -1.53
CA ASP A 59 -2.50 -19.29 -2.40
C ASP A 59 -1.30 -20.01 -1.73
N GLY A 60 -0.43 -19.25 -1.04
CA GLY A 60 0.68 -19.80 -0.26
C GLY A 60 0.21 -20.64 0.94
N GLU A 61 -0.80 -20.17 1.67
CA GLU A 61 -1.41 -20.90 2.80
C GLU A 61 -2.04 -22.22 2.36
N ILE A 62 -2.69 -22.25 1.18
CA ILE A 62 -3.22 -23.50 0.62
C ILE A 62 -2.08 -24.50 0.39
N MET A 63 -0.98 -24.07 -0.23
CA MET A 63 0.17 -24.95 -0.48
C MET A 63 0.79 -25.43 0.83
N TYR A 64 0.95 -24.54 1.81
CA TYR A 64 1.47 -24.88 3.12
C TYR A 64 0.59 -25.91 3.83
N PHE A 65 -0.74 -25.76 3.76
CA PHE A 65 -1.68 -26.71 4.36
C PHE A 65 -1.62 -28.10 3.69
N LEU A 66 -1.46 -28.15 2.36
CA LEU A 66 -1.31 -29.42 1.64
C LEU A 66 -0.03 -30.19 2.05
N GLU A 67 1.00 -29.49 2.50
CA GLU A 67 2.26 -30.09 2.94
C GLU A 67 2.28 -30.44 4.43
N ASN A 68 1.62 -29.64 5.28
CA ASN A 68 1.77 -29.70 6.73
C ASN A 68 0.48 -30.08 7.49
N GLU A 69 -0.65 -30.23 6.80
CA GLU A 69 -1.99 -30.45 7.37
C GLU A 69 -2.42 -29.38 8.40
N ASN A 70 -1.79 -28.22 8.35
CA ASN A 70 -2.06 -27.07 9.21
C ASN A 70 -1.72 -25.76 8.48
N TYR A 71 -2.30 -24.65 8.93
CA TYR A 71 -2.02 -23.32 8.39
C TYR A 71 -0.83 -22.65 9.07
N PHE A 72 -0.22 -21.71 8.34
CA PHE A 72 0.77 -20.80 8.89
C PHE A 72 0.09 -19.47 9.30
N PRO A 73 0.58 -18.79 10.34
CA PRO A 73 1.44 -19.34 11.40
C PRO A 73 0.66 -20.30 12.31
N GLU A 74 1.33 -20.97 13.24
CA GLU A 74 0.64 -21.81 14.22
C GLU A 74 -0.35 -21.04 15.08
N VAL A 75 -1.38 -21.73 15.59
CA VAL A 75 -2.40 -21.17 16.47
C VAL A 75 -1.74 -20.48 17.67
N GLY A 76 -2.13 -19.23 17.93
CA GLY A 76 -1.60 -18.42 19.03
C GLY A 76 -0.29 -17.68 18.73
N ASN A 77 0.26 -17.82 17.52
CA ASN A 77 1.47 -17.11 17.10
C ASN A 77 1.23 -16.27 15.83
N PRO A 78 0.33 -15.28 15.87
CA PRO A 78 0.02 -14.46 14.70
C PRO A 78 1.25 -13.74 14.16
N VAL A 79 1.27 -13.55 12.85
CA VAL A 79 2.30 -12.83 12.12
C VAL A 79 1.84 -11.40 11.90
N TYR A 80 2.68 -10.45 12.26
CA TYR A 80 2.43 -9.02 12.06
C TYR A 80 3.55 -8.41 11.23
N ILE A 81 3.22 -7.99 10.01
CA ILE A 81 4.17 -7.33 9.12
C ILE A 81 3.69 -5.90 8.91
N TYR A 82 4.40 -4.96 9.51
CA TYR A 82 4.10 -3.54 9.40
C TYR A 82 4.74 -2.93 8.16
N HIS A 83 4.10 -1.88 7.64
CA HIS A 83 4.49 -1.15 6.45
C HIS A 83 5.92 -0.61 6.46
N ASP A 84 6.50 -0.33 7.62
CA ASP A 84 7.86 0.21 7.74
C ASP A 84 8.95 -0.88 7.72
N GLY A 85 8.55 -2.15 7.77
CA GLY A 85 9.44 -3.30 7.74
C GLY A 85 10.39 -3.37 8.95
N ARG A 86 10.14 -2.60 10.01
CA ARG A 86 10.96 -2.61 11.22
C ARG A 86 10.46 -3.65 12.20
N ASP A 87 11.34 -4.06 13.12
CA ASP A 87 11.01 -5.01 14.18
C ASP A 87 9.70 -4.61 14.89
N PRO A 88 8.76 -5.55 15.08
CA PRO A 88 8.92 -7.01 14.98
C PRO A 88 8.80 -7.62 13.56
N SER A 89 8.60 -6.82 12.52
CA SER A 89 8.30 -7.32 11.16
C SER A 89 9.45 -8.10 10.52
N THR A 90 10.72 -7.82 10.84
CA THR A 90 11.88 -8.42 10.14
C THR A 90 11.88 -9.95 10.24
N ALA A 91 11.66 -10.47 11.44
CA ALA A 91 11.58 -11.91 11.67
C ALA A 91 10.36 -12.50 10.97
N ASP A 92 9.22 -11.82 11.04
CA ASP A 92 7.96 -12.25 10.47
C ASP A 92 7.97 -12.30 8.94
N ILE A 93 8.58 -11.32 8.28
CA ILE A 93 8.81 -11.31 6.83
C ILE A 93 9.62 -12.55 6.43
N GLN A 94 10.65 -12.88 7.19
CA GLN A 94 11.50 -14.04 6.89
C GLN A 94 10.73 -15.35 7.14
N ARG A 95 10.02 -15.47 8.28
CA ARG A 95 9.18 -16.64 8.59
C ARG A 95 8.13 -16.88 7.51
N THR A 96 7.43 -15.83 7.08
CA THR A 96 6.42 -15.93 6.02
C THR A 96 7.04 -16.29 4.68
N LYS A 97 8.22 -15.74 4.36
CA LYS A 97 8.93 -16.11 3.13
C LYS A 97 9.33 -17.58 3.12
N ASP A 98 9.84 -18.09 4.23
CA ASP A 98 10.30 -19.48 4.33
C ASP A 98 9.13 -20.46 4.34
N ALA A 99 8.02 -20.13 5.02
CA ALA A 99 6.84 -20.98 5.11
C ALA A 99 5.99 -20.96 3.83
N LEU A 100 5.68 -19.78 3.31
CA LEU A 100 4.71 -19.60 2.22
C LEU A 100 5.36 -19.41 0.85
N ASN A 101 6.70 -19.34 0.79
CA ASN A 101 7.47 -19.08 -0.43
C ASN A 101 7.03 -17.80 -1.17
N ILE A 102 6.59 -16.78 -0.42
CA ILE A 102 6.19 -15.47 -0.96
C ILE A 102 7.07 -14.34 -0.41
N SER A 103 7.17 -13.26 -1.17
CA SER A 103 7.75 -12.00 -0.69
C SER A 103 6.64 -10.98 -0.53
N ILE A 104 6.44 -10.54 0.71
CA ILE A 104 5.50 -9.47 1.05
C ILE A 104 6.19 -8.12 0.80
N PRO A 105 5.59 -7.22 -0.01
CA PRO A 105 6.15 -5.91 -0.26
C PRO A 105 6.04 -5.03 1.00
N VAL A 106 7.19 -4.77 1.63
CA VAL A 106 7.30 -3.79 2.73
C VAL A 106 7.70 -2.42 2.20
N GLY A 107 7.30 -1.36 2.91
CA GLY A 107 7.51 0.03 2.49
C GLY A 107 6.34 0.63 1.71
N HIS A 108 5.28 -0.13 1.48
CA HIS A 108 4.16 0.22 0.60
C HIS A 108 2.88 0.63 1.35
N PHE A 109 3.02 1.13 2.58
CA PHE A 109 1.93 1.68 3.40
C PHE A 109 0.81 0.69 3.81
N LEU A 110 1.03 -0.60 3.59
CA LEU A 110 0.12 -1.67 3.99
C LEU A 110 0.71 -2.43 5.17
N ASP A 111 -0.15 -2.71 6.15
CA ASP A 111 0.12 -3.62 7.26
C ASP A 111 -0.60 -4.94 6.98
N PHE A 112 0.06 -6.06 7.29
CA PHE A 112 -0.43 -7.42 7.04
C PHE A 112 -0.50 -8.17 8.36
N THR A 113 -1.60 -8.90 8.57
CA THR A 113 -1.76 -9.81 9.69
C THR A 113 -2.19 -11.18 9.18
N ILE A 114 -1.47 -12.22 9.57
CA ILE A 114 -1.83 -13.62 9.25
C ILE A 114 -2.06 -14.34 10.57
N THR A 115 -3.26 -14.91 10.75
CA THR A 115 -3.66 -15.58 11.99
C THR A 115 -4.33 -16.90 11.68
N THR A 116 -3.84 -17.98 12.29
CA THR A 116 -4.59 -19.24 12.33
C THR A 116 -5.54 -19.24 13.52
N LEU A 117 -6.81 -19.49 13.23
CA LEU A 117 -7.88 -19.59 14.20
C LEU A 117 -7.95 -21.02 14.75
N PRO A 118 -8.17 -21.18 16.07
CA PRO A 118 -8.33 -22.49 16.67
C PRO A 118 -9.61 -23.16 16.15
N GLY A 119 -9.49 -24.43 15.78
CA GLY A 119 -10.60 -25.23 15.27
C GLY A 119 -10.13 -26.63 14.91
N GLN A 120 -11.07 -27.57 14.82
CA GLN A 120 -10.84 -28.87 14.21
C GLN A 120 -11.86 -29.06 13.10
N PRO A 121 -11.47 -28.85 11.84
CA PRO A 121 -10.13 -28.47 11.35
C PRO A 121 -9.79 -26.97 11.51
N PRO A 122 -8.49 -26.58 11.51
CA PRO A 122 -8.07 -25.20 11.69
C PRO A 122 -8.41 -24.35 10.46
N SER A 123 -8.53 -23.03 10.65
CA SER A 123 -8.76 -22.07 9.58
C SER A 123 -7.79 -20.90 9.64
N CYS A 124 -7.49 -20.30 8.50
CA CYS A 124 -6.58 -19.15 8.41
C CYS A 124 -7.36 -17.88 8.06
N MET A 125 -6.98 -16.77 8.70
CA MET A 125 -7.46 -15.44 8.39
C MET A 125 -6.26 -14.52 8.07
N VAL A 126 -6.31 -13.89 6.91
CA VAL A 126 -5.35 -12.88 6.47
C VAL A 126 -6.07 -11.54 6.42
N GLU A 127 -5.54 -10.52 7.09
CA GLU A 127 -6.02 -9.15 7.04
C GLU A 127 -4.94 -8.23 6.46
N ILE A 128 -5.35 -7.32 5.56
CA ILE A 128 -4.49 -6.27 5.02
C ILE A 128 -5.19 -4.94 5.20
N SER A 129 -4.48 -3.97 5.75
CA SER A 129 -4.99 -2.63 6.03
C SER A 129 -3.98 -1.55 5.70
N HIS A 130 -4.45 -0.32 5.48
CA HIS A 130 -3.56 0.82 5.31
C HIS A 130 -3.13 1.38 6.67
N TYR A 131 -1.84 1.66 6.86
CA TYR A 131 -1.29 2.11 8.16
C TYR A 131 -1.93 3.38 8.74
N ARG A 132 -2.41 4.29 7.89
CA ARG A 132 -3.15 5.51 8.28
C ARG A 132 -4.67 5.33 8.37
N ASN A 133 -5.18 4.10 8.28
CA ASN A 133 -6.62 3.82 8.30
C ASN A 133 -7.39 4.58 7.20
N LEU A 134 -6.80 4.66 6.00
CA LEU A 134 -7.42 5.26 4.81
C LEU A 134 -8.28 4.24 4.08
N ASP A 135 -9.28 4.74 3.36
CA ASP A 135 -10.13 3.91 2.52
C ASP A 135 -9.28 3.28 1.40
N LEU A 136 -9.27 1.95 1.33
CA LEU A 136 -8.61 1.18 0.28
C LEU A 136 -9.53 0.94 -0.92
N PHE A 137 -10.84 0.95 -0.71
CA PHE A 137 -11.83 0.59 -1.72
C PHE A 137 -12.96 1.61 -1.80
N LYS A 138 -13.55 1.75 -3.00
CA LYS A 138 -14.59 2.75 -3.29
C LYS A 138 -15.82 2.68 -2.36
N ASN A 139 -16.07 1.53 -1.76
CA ASN A 139 -17.15 1.31 -0.80
C ASN A 139 -16.83 1.84 0.62
N GLY A 140 -15.69 2.50 0.83
CA GLY A 140 -15.24 3.00 2.13
C GLY A 140 -14.54 1.94 2.98
N ALA A 141 -14.31 0.73 2.44
CA ALA A 141 -13.60 -0.29 3.19
C ALA A 141 -12.12 0.08 3.34
N LYS A 142 -11.65 -0.01 4.58
CA LYS A 142 -10.28 0.34 4.99
C LYS A 142 -9.37 -0.88 5.08
N LYS A 143 -9.99 -2.06 5.04
CA LYS A 143 -9.32 -3.34 5.15
C LYS A 143 -9.93 -4.34 4.18
N ILE A 144 -9.09 -5.23 3.69
CA ILE A 144 -9.51 -6.45 3.00
C ILE A 144 -9.07 -7.64 3.84
N PHE A 145 -9.90 -8.66 3.92
CA PHE A 145 -9.53 -9.89 4.58
C PHE A 145 -9.87 -11.10 3.71
N GLY A 146 -9.11 -12.16 3.91
CA GLY A 146 -9.34 -13.48 3.33
C GLY A 146 -9.45 -14.50 4.45
N TYR A 147 -10.45 -15.36 4.33
CA TYR A 147 -10.64 -16.52 5.20
C TYR A 147 -10.46 -17.79 4.36
N LEU A 148 -9.69 -18.73 4.91
CA LEU A 148 -9.46 -20.06 4.37
C LEU A 148 -9.99 -21.08 5.37
N ASP A 149 -10.97 -21.88 4.95
CA ASP A 149 -11.35 -23.08 5.69
C ASP A 149 -10.44 -24.27 5.36
N ASP A 150 -10.63 -25.36 6.07
CA ASP A 150 -9.93 -26.64 5.92
C ASP A 150 -10.06 -27.30 4.56
N THR A 151 -11.07 -26.93 3.78
CA THR A 151 -11.28 -27.44 2.42
C THR A 151 -10.51 -26.63 1.37
N GLY A 152 -9.79 -25.59 1.80
CA GLY A 152 -9.11 -24.64 0.93
C GLY A 152 -10.07 -23.64 0.27
N LYS A 153 -11.32 -23.54 0.75
CA LYS A 153 -12.27 -22.58 0.21
C LYS A 153 -11.92 -21.19 0.71
N ILE A 154 -11.77 -20.28 -0.25
CA ILE A 154 -11.46 -18.88 0.00
C ILE A 154 -12.76 -18.07 0.10
N VAL A 155 -12.87 -17.27 1.17
CA VAL A 155 -13.85 -16.20 1.30
C VAL A 155 -13.10 -14.88 1.44
N ILE A 156 -13.28 -13.98 0.46
CA ILE A 156 -12.71 -12.62 0.53
C ILE A 156 -13.81 -11.65 0.93
N GLY A 157 -13.51 -10.81 1.91
CA GLY A 157 -14.42 -9.79 2.40
C GLY A 157 -13.75 -8.46 2.62
N TYR A 158 -14.60 -7.46 2.86
CA TYR A 158 -14.20 -6.11 3.21
C TYR A 158 -14.75 -5.82 4.60
N LEU A 159 -13.89 -5.42 5.53
CA LEU A 159 -14.37 -5.00 6.84
C LEU A 159 -14.93 -3.58 6.74
N PRO A 160 -16.18 -3.35 7.18
CA PRO A 160 -16.67 -1.99 7.36
C PRO A 160 -15.84 -1.26 8.44
N PRO A 161 -15.83 0.09 8.40
CA PRO A 161 -15.05 0.92 9.31
C PRO A 161 -15.43 0.78 10.78
#